data_AF-A0A2N5CQZ1-F1
#
_entry.id   AF-A0A2N5CQZ1-F1
#
_cell.length_a   1.000
_cell.length_b   1.000
_cell.length_c   1.000
_cell.angle_alpha   90.00
_cell.angle_beta   90.00
_cell.angle_gamma   90.00
#
_symmetry.space_group_name_H-M   'P 1'
#
loop_
_entity.id
_entity.type
_entity.pdbx_description
1 polymer ?
#
loop_
_entity_poly.entity_id
_entity_poly.type
_entity_poly.pdbx_seq_one_letter_code
_entity_poly.pdbx_strand_id
1 'polypeptide(L)'
;MALLPLPWPIVPSQWWRWRHPTLWRGKTFDPHNTQQVMSYAVFRLRRETRDVFLLNHIKALDYALIARHLGLSVADVQTNLADALFEISRTVDLIERVRPRPKLSNAEQPDV
;
A
#
# COMPACT_ATOMS: atom_id res chain seq x y z
N MET A 1 -24.94 -3.01 1.41
CA MET A 1 -24.25 -3.01 2.71
C MET A 1 -22.84 -3.52 2.49
N ALA A 2 -21.82 -2.68 2.64
CA ALA A 2 -20.43 -3.12 2.47
C ALA A 2 -20.01 -3.94 3.70
N LEU A 3 -19.65 -5.21 3.51
CA LEU A 3 -19.06 -6.03 4.57
C LEU A 3 -17.81 -5.31 5.08
N LEU A 4 -17.74 -5.07 6.39
CA LEU A 4 -16.52 -4.53 7.00
C LEU A 4 -15.37 -5.51 6.69
N PRO A 5 -14.25 -5.04 6.13
CA PRO A 5 -13.14 -5.92 5.79
C PRO A 5 -12.63 -6.59 7.08
N LEU A 6 -12.68 -7.92 7.11
CA LEU A 6 -12.21 -8.73 8.24
C LEU A 6 -10.73 -8.41 8.51
N PRO A 7 -10.30 -8.45 9.77
CA PRO A 7 -8.89 -8.28 10.08
C PRO A 7 -8.08 -9.42 9.45
N TRP A 8 -6.90 -9.09 8.94
CA TRP A 8 -6.09 -10.01 8.13
C TRP A 8 -5.72 -11.33 8.82
N PRO A 9 -5.55 -11.46 10.16
CA PRO A 9 -5.23 -12.74 10.77
C PRO A 9 -6.34 -13.79 10.59
N ILE A 10 -7.58 -13.35 10.38
CA ILE A 10 -8.75 -14.23 10.22
C ILE A 10 -8.87 -14.74 8.78
N VAL A 11 -8.22 -14.06 7.82
CA VAL A 11 -8.37 -14.36 6.39
C VAL A 11 -7.23 -15.30 5.94
N PRO A 12 -7.50 -16.56 5.58
CA PRO A 12 -6.44 -17.52 5.24
C PRO A 12 -5.56 -17.08 4.06
N SER A 13 -6.13 -16.36 3.08
CA SER A 13 -5.37 -15.80 1.95
C SER A 13 -4.36 -14.72 2.35
N GLN A 14 -4.37 -14.24 3.60
CA GLN A 14 -3.46 -13.24 4.15
C GLN A 14 -2.39 -13.84 5.06
N TRP A 15 -2.45 -15.14 5.38
CA TRP A 15 -1.55 -15.77 6.36
C TRP A 15 -0.07 -15.73 5.97
N TRP A 16 0.24 -15.56 4.68
CA TRP A 16 1.62 -15.31 4.23
C TRP A 16 2.24 -14.06 4.88
N ARG A 17 1.43 -13.08 5.32
CA ARG A 17 1.88 -11.89 6.06
C ARG A 17 2.46 -12.23 7.43
N TRP A 18 2.19 -13.42 8.00
CA TRP A 18 2.69 -13.75 9.34
C TRP A 18 4.20 -13.65 9.45
N ARG A 19 4.93 -14.01 8.39
CA ARG A 19 6.40 -13.97 8.35
C ARG A 19 6.98 -12.57 8.11
N HIS A 20 6.13 -11.56 7.90
CA HIS A 20 6.52 -10.21 7.53
C HIS A 20 5.84 -9.18 8.44
N PRO A 21 6.39 -8.91 9.65
CA PRO A 21 5.80 -7.97 10.61
C PRO A 21 5.52 -6.57 10.06
N THR A 22 6.33 -6.12 9.11
CA THR A 22 6.11 -4.86 8.39
C THR A 22 4.74 -4.83 7.71
N LEU A 23 4.25 -5.98 7.23
CA LEU A 23 2.96 -6.12 6.58
C LEU A 23 1.81 -6.37 7.57
N TRP A 24 1.95 -6.26 8.89
CA TRP A 24 0.81 -6.53 9.79
C TRP A 24 -0.16 -5.35 9.94
N ARG A 25 0.26 -4.15 9.55
CA ARG A 25 -0.58 -2.95 9.59
C ARG A 25 -1.56 -2.91 8.42
N GLY A 26 -2.69 -2.23 8.59
CA GLY A 26 -3.63 -1.96 7.52
C GLY A 26 -4.62 -3.10 7.23
N LYS A 27 -5.51 -2.85 6.28
CA LYS A 27 -6.61 -3.77 5.91
C LYS A 27 -6.10 -4.96 5.10
N THR A 28 -6.99 -5.90 4.82
CA THR A 28 -6.76 -6.99 3.86
C THR A 28 -6.72 -6.44 2.44
N PHE A 29 -5.92 -7.07 1.58
CA PHE A 29 -5.79 -6.71 0.17
C PHE A 29 -5.39 -7.95 -0.64
N ASP A 30 -5.81 -8.04 -1.89
CA ASP A 30 -5.33 -9.07 -2.81
C ASP A 30 -3.90 -8.74 -3.29
N PRO A 31 -2.88 -9.58 -3.00
CA PRO A 31 -1.51 -9.33 -3.43
C PRO A 31 -1.28 -9.47 -4.95
N HIS A 32 -2.26 -9.98 -5.69
CA HIS A 32 -2.23 -10.04 -7.16
C HIS A 32 -2.97 -8.86 -7.82
N ASN A 33 -3.73 -8.08 -7.04
CA ASN A 33 -4.39 -6.89 -7.53
C ASN A 33 -3.53 -5.64 -7.26
N THR A 34 -2.87 -5.12 -8.29
CA THR A 34 -1.97 -3.96 -8.20
C THR A 34 -2.63 -2.74 -7.55
N GLN A 35 -3.91 -2.48 -7.83
CA GLN A 35 -4.63 -1.34 -7.24
C GLN A 35 -4.81 -1.52 -5.73
N GLN A 36 -5.12 -2.73 -5.27
CA GLN A 36 -5.26 -3.01 -3.83
C GLN A 36 -3.91 -2.98 -3.13
N VAL A 37 -2.84 -3.48 -3.75
CA VAL A 37 -1.46 -3.39 -3.24
C VAL A 37 -1.04 -1.93 -3.06
N MET A 38 -1.26 -1.09 -4.08
CA MET A 38 -0.93 0.33 -4.00
C MET A 38 -1.78 1.06 -2.96
N SER A 39 -3.09 0.80 -2.92
CA SER A 39 -3.97 1.37 -1.89
C SER A 39 -3.47 1.02 -0.49
N TYR A 40 -3.11 -0.25 -0.28
CA TYR A 40 -2.56 -0.73 0.98
C TYR A 40 -1.23 -0.04 1.35
N ALA A 41 -0.32 0.12 0.37
CA ALA A 41 0.96 0.81 0.59
C ALA A 41 0.75 2.27 1.01
N VAL A 42 -0.11 3.01 0.31
CA VAL A 42 -0.44 4.41 0.63
C VAL A 42 -1.14 4.53 2.00
N PHE A 43 -2.08 3.63 2.33
CA PHE A 43 -2.76 3.67 3.63
C PHE A 43 -1.87 3.31 4.81
N ARG A 44 -0.73 2.67 4.59
CA ARG A 44 0.25 2.34 5.64
C ARG A 44 1.18 3.49 6.00
N LEU A 45 1.29 4.50 5.14
CA LEU A 45 2.07 5.69 5.42
C LEU A 45 1.59 6.37 6.72
N ARG A 46 2.54 7.01 7.42
CA ARG A 46 2.20 7.90 8.53
C ARG A 46 1.29 9.03 8.03
N ARG A 47 0.42 9.54 8.90
CA ARG A 47 -0.62 10.51 8.51
C ARG A 47 -0.04 11.72 7.77
N GLU A 48 0.99 12.35 8.34
CA GLU A 48 1.64 13.55 7.76
C GLU A 48 2.21 13.27 6.37
N THR A 49 2.98 12.19 6.26
CA THR A 49 3.61 11.71 5.03
C THR A 49 2.56 11.36 3.96
N ARG A 50 1.46 10.72 4.38
CA ARG A 50 0.34 10.34 3.51
C ARG A 50 -0.40 11.56 2.99
N ASP A 51 -0.67 12.54 3.85
CA ASP A 51 -1.43 13.73 3.48
C ASP A 51 -0.62 14.58 2.47
N VAL A 52 0.69 14.74 2.68
CA VAL A 52 1.60 15.35 1.69
C VAL A 52 1.59 14.59 0.37
N PHE A 53 1.74 13.26 0.40
CA PHE A 53 1.72 12.44 -0.81
C PHE A 53 0.41 12.59 -1.59
N LEU A 54 -0.74 12.51 -0.92
CA LEU A 54 -2.05 12.61 -1.57
C LEU A 54 -2.30 14.02 -2.15
N LEU A 55 -1.90 15.08 -1.46
CA LEU A 55 -2.03 16.44 -1.96
C LEU A 55 -1.16 16.68 -3.20
N ASN A 56 0.05 16.12 -3.22
CA ASN A 56 0.91 16.23 -4.39
C ASN A 56 0.41 15.35 -5.55
N HIS A 57 0.18 14.06 -5.33
CA HIS A 57 -0.11 13.10 -6.41
C HIS A 57 -1.56 13.09 -6.89
N ILE A 58 -2.54 13.46 -6.05
CA ILE A 58 -3.96 13.44 -6.43
C ILE A 58 -4.49 14.85 -6.71
N LYS A 59 -4.07 15.83 -5.92
CA LYS A 59 -4.50 17.23 -6.10
C LYS A 59 -3.54 18.06 -6.94
N ALA A 60 -2.41 17.48 -7.37
CA ALA A 60 -1.39 18.15 -8.18
C ALA A 60 -0.92 19.48 -7.57
N LEU A 61 -0.93 19.60 -6.25
CA LEU A 61 -0.48 20.81 -5.56
C LEU A 61 1.04 20.89 -5.58
N ASP A 62 1.56 22.09 -5.83
CA ASP A 62 2.98 22.38 -5.68
C ASP A 62 3.40 22.35 -4.19
N TYR A 63 4.71 22.25 -3.95
CA TYR A 63 5.25 22.10 -2.60
C TYR A 63 4.97 23.31 -1.71
N ALA A 64 4.90 24.52 -2.27
CA ALA A 64 4.64 25.74 -1.50
C ALA A 64 3.17 25.80 -1.04
N LEU A 65 2.24 25.37 -1.89
CA LEU A 65 0.81 25.32 -1.60
C LEU A 65 0.51 24.22 -0.58
N ILE A 66 1.16 23.06 -0.68
CA ILE A 66 1.09 22.00 0.35
C ILE A 66 1.65 22.51 1.69
N ALA A 67 2.82 23.14 1.67
CA ALA A 67 3.46 23.70 2.86
C ALA A 67 2.52 24.68 3.57
N ARG A 68 1.91 25.61 2.81
CA ARG A 68 0.91 26.55 3.33
C ARG A 68 -0.34 25.85 3.84
N HIS A 69 -0.84 24.83 3.14
CA HIS A 69 -2.07 24.13 3.51
C HIS A 69 -1.92 23.32 4.80
N LEU A 70 -0.74 22.74 5.03
CA LEU A 70 -0.44 21.89 6.18
C LEU A 70 0.28 22.63 7.32
N GLY A 71 0.67 23.89 7.12
CA GLY A 71 1.45 24.66 8.11
C GLY A 71 2.88 24.14 8.29
N LEU A 72 3.49 23.63 7.22
CA LEU A 72 4.84 23.06 7.19
C LEU A 72 5.83 23.97 6.45
N SER A 73 7.13 23.72 6.60
CA SER A 73 8.12 24.30 5.68
C SER A 73 8.16 23.52 4.36
N VAL A 74 8.64 24.15 3.28
CA VAL A 74 8.84 23.45 2.00
C VAL A 74 9.83 22.29 2.13
N ALA A 75 10.86 22.43 2.98
CA ALA A 75 11.81 21.36 3.27
C ALA A 75 11.12 20.16 3.93
N ASP A 76 10.21 20.40 4.90
CA ASP A 76 9.44 19.33 5.54
C ASP A 76 8.51 18.62 4.54
N VAL A 77 7.91 19.37 3.61
CA VAL A 77 7.10 18.78 2.53
C VAL A 77 7.95 17.88 1.64
N GLN A 78 9.14 18.32 1.24
CA GLN A 78 10.06 17.52 0.43
C GLN A 78 10.51 16.25 1.16
N THR A 79 10.89 16.36 2.44
CA THR A 79 11.28 15.20 3.27
C THR A 79 10.12 14.22 3.39
N ASN A 80 8.92 14.70 3.73
CA ASN A 80 7.73 13.84 3.82
C ASN A 80 7.41 13.16 2.49
N LEU A 81 7.54 13.86 1.36
CA LEU A 81 7.27 13.26 0.05
C LEU A 81 8.31 12.18 -0.30
N ALA A 82 9.59 12.44 -0.02
CA ALA A 82 10.66 11.45 -0.21
C ALA A 82 10.42 10.20 0.65
N ASP A 83 10.08 10.39 1.92
CA ASP A 83 9.75 9.30 2.85
C ASP A 83 8.53 8.50 2.38
N ALA A 84 7.48 9.17 1.88
CA ALA A 84 6.31 8.49 1.31
C ALA A 84 6.70 7.58 0.15
N LEU A 85 7.44 8.11 -0.82
CA LEU A 85 7.86 7.37 -2.01
C LEU A 85 8.73 6.16 -1.62
N PHE A 86 9.67 6.37 -0.69
CA PHE A 86 10.52 5.30 -0.18
C PHE A 86 9.72 4.21 0.55
N GLU A 87 8.80 4.57 1.45
CA GLU A 87 7.97 3.61 2.18
C GLU A 87 7.02 2.85 1.25
N ILE A 88 6.43 3.52 0.25
CA ILE A 88 5.59 2.89 -0.78
C ILE A 88 6.42 1.87 -1.57
N SER A 89 7.55 2.30 -2.15
CA SER A 89 8.41 1.41 -2.96
C SER A 89 8.85 0.20 -2.14
N ARG A 90 9.37 0.41 -0.93
CA ARG A 90 9.80 -0.66 -0.02
C ARG A 90 8.67 -1.66 0.27
N THR A 91 7.44 -1.17 0.40
CA THR A 91 6.28 -2.01 0.69
C THR A 91 5.86 -2.83 -0.52
N VAL A 92 5.79 -2.19 -1.69
CA VAL A 92 5.44 -2.85 -2.96
C VAL A 92 6.47 -3.93 -3.28
N ASP A 93 7.77 -3.59 -3.25
CA ASP A 93 8.87 -4.52 -3.50
C ASP A 93 8.83 -5.73 -2.57
N LEU A 94 8.52 -5.50 -1.27
CA LEU A 94 8.37 -6.60 -0.32
C LEU A 94 7.21 -7.51 -0.71
N ILE A 95 6.05 -6.95 -1.04
CA ILE A 95 4.86 -7.72 -1.45
C ILE A 95 5.16 -8.50 -2.73
N GLU A 96 5.83 -7.90 -3.71
CA GLU A 96 6.20 -8.58 -4.95
C GLU A 96 7.10 -9.80 -4.70
N ARG A 97 8.05 -9.68 -3.76
CA ARG A 97 8.97 -10.77 -3.41
C ARG A 97 8.31 -11.89 -2.62
N VAL A 98 7.32 -11.57 -1.78
CA VAL A 98 6.79 -12.52 -0.78
C VAL A 98 5.34 -12.93 -1.04
N ARG A 99 4.68 -12.35 -2.05
CA ARG A 99 3.31 -12.71 -2.41
C ARG A 99 3.23 -14.21 -2.72
N PRO A 100 2.16 -14.88 -2.30
CA PRO A 100 1.92 -16.27 -2.66
C PRO A 100 1.94 -16.45 -4.18
N ARG A 101 2.35 -17.62 -4.65
CA ARG A 101 2.13 -17.96 -6.05
C ARG A 101 0.62 -18.07 -6.28
N PRO A 102 0.08 -17.51 -7.38
CA PRO A 102 -1.31 -17.74 -7.71
C PRO A 102 -1.50 -19.25 -7.83
N LYS A 103 -2.54 -19.80 -7.18
CA LYS A 103 -2.90 -21.20 -7.39
C LYS A 103 -3.25 -21.32 -8.88
N LEU A 104 -2.42 -22.03 -9.64
CA LEU A 104 -2.81 -22.56 -10.94
C LEU A 104 -4.01 -23.47 -10.65
N SER A 105 -5.22 -22.94 -10.77
CA SER A 105 -6.41 -23.77 -10.83
C SER A 105 -6.26 -24.59 -12.10
N ASN A 106 -6.06 -25.91 -11.93
CA ASN A 106 -6.08 -26.96 -12.96
C ASN A 106 -6.39 -26.43 -14.36
N ALA A 107 -5.35 -26.02 -15.09
CA ALA A 107 -5.47 -25.90 -16.54
C ALA A 107 -5.77 -27.32 -17.03
N GLU A 108 -6.83 -27.44 -17.82
CA GLU A 108 -7.34 -28.66 -18.44
C GLU A 108 -6.24 -29.70 -18.71
N GLN A 109 -6.45 -30.92 -18.21
CA GLN A 109 -5.84 -32.08 -18.84
C GLN A 109 -6.25 -32.03 -20.31
N PRO A 110 -5.30 -32.03 -21.27
CA PRO A 110 -5.68 -32.25 -22.64
C PRO A 110 -6.20 -33.69 -22.73
N ASP A 111 -7.46 -33.86 -23.08
CA ASP A 111 -7.98 -35.11 -23.61
C ASP A 111 -7.16 -35.44 -24.86
N VAL A 112 -6.24 -36.40 -24.73
CA VAL A 112 -5.65 -37.14 -25.86
C VAL A 112 -5.60 -38.61 -25.49
#